data_AF-A0A967RN95-F1
#
_entry.id   AF-A0A967RN95-F1
#
_cell.length_a   1.000
_cell.length_b   1.000
_cell.length_c   1.000
_cell.angle_alpha   90.00
_cell.angle_beta   90.00
_cell.angle_gamma   90.00
#
_symmetry.space_group_name_H-M   'P 1'
#
loop_
_entity.id
_entity.type
_entity.pdbx_description
1 polymer ?
#
loop_
_entity_poly.entity_id
_entity_poly.type
_entity_poly.pdbx_seq_one_letter_code
_entity_poly.pdbx_strand_id
1 'polypeptide(L)'
;MKRKKILGMGWRGNRPRLIAAVVIVLALIEPATTMSAQSGRLRVHNIFGSDMVIQRDKPITIWGWTEPGRKVSVEFGREKAKATAGGQAGRWEVTFKAREANATGQKLTVAAGDEKIEADNIVIGDVWVMNGQSNMAWGLGKTLQADMELAQANLPLLRQVRISPNEQYTLQKDLPADKVSGWNVSTPETAGQFSAIGYAFGSRLQRALQIPIGIIDNARGGASIESLVPRHKFDDHPLAAKYAAWVEKRRAEFDWDAAVKKLIEKWEQDRARLRGKGVSEDKLPPKPTRKDLRSWNVPGRSPSDAASCYNGMFGAFKGLNIKGVLFHQGYNNAIGTNCRPKRYRVLMKLMVEGWREDFGDPKLPVGVIGFCAGSIPQTFDNFEVWSVSGGAFIREAQRLGLSDIEDPANTAFLPAYDIQIPGLHPHKKRPHGVRAARWALNRIYGMKINWDAASLVSAERDGDCMVLTFDKGVFPDDMSTVPEGFSIADKSGKFYMAHAAYPMKKDVGIWNTANKNFDTTKIYVWSQLVKEPEAVRYAWATSPMGNLKVNGKQWLPLHSFRTDEWDWPESEDPAESLVDRGKNRAMQQEAAERLEYRRMEEAGRAVEILERLKMLGKKDPGTVR
;
A
#
# COMPACT_ATOMS: atom_id res chain seq x y z
N MET A 1 79.98 -8.23 63.17
CA MET A 1 80.10 -6.80 62.78
C MET A 1 78.72 -6.15 62.80
N LYS A 2 78.61 -5.06 63.57
CA LYS A 2 77.62 -3.94 63.58
C LYS A 2 76.14 -4.24 63.19
N ARG A 3 75.23 -4.21 64.19
CA ARG A 3 74.23 -3.12 64.51
C ARG A 3 72.92 -3.31 63.72
N LYS A 4 71.68 -3.23 64.22
CA LYS A 4 70.94 -2.76 65.42
C LYS A 4 69.56 -3.48 65.30
N LYS A 5 68.95 -4.20 66.28
CA LYS A 5 68.27 -3.78 67.54
C LYS A 5 67.23 -2.67 67.26
N ILE A 6 65.96 -2.65 67.68
CA ILE A 6 65.28 -2.89 68.98
C ILE A 6 63.74 -2.81 68.65
N LEU A 7 62.76 -3.53 69.21
CA LEU A 7 62.06 -3.48 70.53
C LEU A 7 61.02 -4.63 70.49
N GLY A 8 60.86 -5.54 71.47
CA GLY A 8 60.65 -5.33 72.92
C GLY A 8 59.21 -4.82 73.14
N MET A 9 58.28 -5.40 73.87
CA MET A 9 58.32 -6.26 75.07
C MET A 9 56.84 -6.65 75.37
N GLY A 10 56.55 -7.66 76.19
CA GLY A 10 55.29 -7.67 76.97
C GLY A 10 54.39 -8.92 76.92
N TRP A 11 54.80 -9.93 77.70
CA TRP A 11 54.03 -10.83 78.56
C TRP A 11 52.48 -10.87 78.60
N ARG A 12 52.02 -12.14 78.59
CA ARG A 12 50.96 -12.82 79.38
C ARG A 12 49.47 -12.44 79.18
N GLY A 13 48.68 -13.49 78.94
CA GLY A 13 47.41 -13.67 79.65
C GLY A 13 46.25 -14.26 78.86
N ASN A 14 45.87 -15.49 79.23
CA ASN A 14 44.52 -16.05 79.31
C ASN A 14 43.54 -16.08 78.12
N ARG A 15 42.95 -17.27 77.94
CA ARG A 15 41.72 -17.58 77.19
C ARG A 15 40.53 -16.73 77.70
N PRO A 16 39.50 -16.52 76.86
CA PRO A 16 38.28 -17.32 77.01
C PRO A 16 37.56 -17.71 75.70
N ARG A 17 36.56 -18.59 75.87
CA ARG A 17 35.66 -19.18 74.87
C ARG A 17 34.75 -18.14 74.18
N LEU A 18 34.41 -18.39 72.91
CA LEU A 18 33.27 -17.76 72.22
C LEU A 18 32.38 -18.82 71.57
N ILE A 19 31.08 -18.53 71.62
CA ILE A 19 29.92 -19.39 71.43
C ILE A 19 29.43 -19.36 69.95
N ALA A 20 29.01 -20.56 69.51
CA ALA A 20 28.04 -20.95 68.48
C ALA A 20 27.54 -19.99 67.38
N ALA A 21 27.46 -20.53 66.15
CA ALA A 21 26.20 -20.64 65.40
C ALA A 21 26.32 -21.71 64.29
N VAL A 22 25.55 -22.80 64.41
CA VAL A 22 25.36 -23.82 63.37
C VAL A 22 24.05 -23.46 62.65
N VAL A 23 24.10 -23.21 61.34
CA VAL A 23 22.92 -23.00 60.50
C VAL A 23 22.61 -24.31 59.76
N ILE A 24 21.45 -24.87 60.09
CA ILE A 24 20.83 -26.03 59.46
C ILE A 24 20.28 -25.61 58.08
N VAL A 25 20.70 -26.31 57.02
CA VAL A 25 20.10 -26.18 55.68
C VAL A 25 18.90 -27.12 55.60
N LEU A 26 17.70 -26.55 55.67
CA LEU A 26 16.43 -27.22 55.37
C LEU A 26 16.17 -27.12 53.87
N ALA A 27 16.15 -28.27 53.19
CA ALA A 27 15.66 -28.39 51.82
C ALA A 27 14.13 -28.29 51.83
N LEU A 28 13.60 -27.12 51.41
CA LEU A 28 12.19 -26.93 51.11
C LEU A 28 11.88 -27.59 49.75
N ILE A 29 11.21 -28.74 49.78
CA ILE A 29 10.52 -29.30 48.62
C ILE A 29 9.25 -28.49 48.46
N GLU A 30 9.25 -27.52 47.55
CA GLU A 30 8.02 -26.82 47.16
C GLU A 30 7.10 -27.82 46.44
N PRO A 31 5.80 -27.90 46.80
CA PRO A 31 4.85 -28.68 46.02
C PRO A 31 4.78 -28.06 44.63
N ALA A 32 5.00 -28.89 43.60
CA ALA A 32 4.76 -28.53 42.21
C ALA A 32 3.33 -27.98 42.12
N THR A 33 3.22 -26.66 42.03
CA THR A 33 1.98 -26.00 41.67
C THR A 33 1.70 -26.46 40.24
N THR A 34 0.84 -27.46 40.11
CA THR A 34 0.15 -27.73 38.86
C THR A 34 -0.49 -26.42 38.45
N MET A 35 0.15 -25.72 37.50
CA MET A 35 -0.51 -24.65 36.77
C MET A 35 -1.80 -25.26 36.25
N SER A 36 -2.92 -24.85 36.86
CA SER A 36 -4.24 -25.03 36.29
C SER A 36 -4.14 -24.48 34.87
N ALA A 37 -4.07 -25.38 33.89
CA ALA A 37 -4.20 -25.03 32.50
C ALA A 37 -5.57 -24.38 32.39
N GLN A 38 -5.60 -23.06 32.19
CA GLN A 38 -6.83 -22.35 31.93
C GLN A 38 -7.53 -23.06 30.77
N SER A 39 -8.64 -23.74 31.09
CA SER A 39 -9.43 -24.54 30.15
C SER A 39 -9.71 -23.71 28.89
N GLY A 40 -9.02 -24.02 27.80
CA GLY A 40 -9.12 -23.29 26.56
C GLY A 40 -10.43 -23.68 25.87
N ARG A 41 -11.44 -22.80 25.96
CA ARG A 41 -12.72 -22.93 25.23
C ARG A 41 -12.46 -23.23 23.75
N LEU A 42 -13.26 -24.14 23.16
CA LEU A 42 -13.20 -24.42 21.74
C LEU A 42 -13.45 -23.13 20.93
N ARG A 43 -12.57 -22.85 19.98
CA ARG A 43 -12.67 -21.70 19.06
C ARG A 43 -12.03 -22.02 17.71
N VAL A 44 -12.54 -21.40 16.65
CA VAL A 44 -11.93 -21.36 15.32
C VAL A 44 -11.19 -20.03 15.14
N HIS A 45 -10.28 -19.94 14.18
CA HIS A 45 -9.72 -18.64 13.78
C HIS A 45 -10.84 -17.68 13.35
N ASN A 46 -10.79 -16.42 13.79
CA ASN A 46 -11.87 -15.44 13.62
C ASN A 46 -12.09 -14.98 12.16
N ILE A 47 -11.35 -15.55 11.20
CA ILE A 47 -11.60 -15.36 9.77
C ILE A 47 -12.72 -16.28 9.27
N PHE A 48 -12.94 -17.41 9.95
CA PHE A 48 -14.00 -18.35 9.64
C PHE A 48 -15.31 -17.89 10.28
N GLY A 49 -16.40 -17.96 9.51
CA GLY A 49 -17.73 -17.61 9.98
C GLY A 49 -18.78 -17.92 8.92
N SER A 50 -20.05 -17.70 9.26
CA SER A 50 -21.15 -17.81 8.30
C SER A 50 -20.95 -16.85 7.12
N ASP A 51 -21.56 -17.18 5.99
CA ASP A 51 -21.47 -16.42 4.74
C ASP A 51 -20.06 -16.34 4.13
N MET A 52 -19.10 -17.12 4.61
CA MET A 52 -17.73 -17.13 4.07
C MET A 52 -17.66 -17.65 2.62
N VAL A 53 -16.68 -17.13 1.87
CA VAL A 53 -16.18 -17.77 0.65
C VAL A 53 -14.83 -18.44 0.96
N ILE A 54 -14.70 -19.72 0.63
CA ILE A 54 -13.45 -20.48 0.76
C ILE A 54 -12.83 -20.66 -0.63
N GLN A 55 -11.50 -20.57 -0.72
CA GLN A 55 -10.75 -20.73 -1.97
C GLN A 55 -10.95 -22.14 -2.56
N ARG A 56 -11.40 -22.17 -3.81
CA ARG A 56 -11.51 -23.38 -4.65
C ARG A 56 -10.16 -23.87 -5.15
N ASP A 57 -10.14 -25.08 -5.67
CA ASP A 57 -9.03 -25.69 -6.42
C ASP A 57 -7.71 -25.80 -5.62
N LYS A 58 -7.79 -25.61 -4.31
CA LYS A 58 -6.71 -25.79 -3.34
C LYS A 58 -7.25 -26.55 -2.11
N PRO A 59 -6.43 -27.31 -1.38
CA PRO A 59 -6.85 -27.96 -0.14
C PRO A 59 -7.48 -26.96 0.85
N ILE A 60 -8.51 -27.39 1.57
CA ILE A 60 -9.25 -26.50 2.47
C ILE A 60 -8.81 -26.79 3.89
N THR A 61 -7.99 -25.90 4.45
CA THR A 61 -7.50 -26.00 5.83
C THR A 61 -8.39 -25.20 6.76
N ILE A 62 -8.88 -25.84 7.82
CA ILE A 62 -9.65 -25.21 8.90
C ILE A 62 -8.90 -25.46 10.20
N TRP A 63 -8.69 -24.40 10.98
CA TRP A 63 -7.92 -24.47 12.22
C TRP A 63 -8.53 -23.63 13.33
N GLY A 64 -8.09 -23.93 14.55
CA GLY A 64 -8.53 -23.25 15.75
C GLY A 64 -7.74 -23.68 16.97
N TRP A 65 -8.34 -23.45 18.14
CA TRP A 65 -7.76 -23.81 19.42
C TRP A 65 -8.80 -24.43 20.35
N THR A 66 -8.35 -25.30 21.24
CA THR A 66 -9.10 -25.77 22.41
C THR A 66 -8.06 -26.22 23.44
N GLU A 67 -8.44 -26.95 24.48
CA GLU A 67 -7.51 -27.55 25.42
C GLU A 67 -6.53 -28.51 24.71
N PRO A 68 -5.22 -28.47 25.04
CA PRO A 68 -4.25 -29.44 24.56
C PRO A 68 -4.68 -30.89 24.83
N GLY A 69 -4.45 -31.78 23.86
CA GLY A 69 -4.81 -33.20 23.93
C GLY A 69 -6.25 -33.52 23.58
N ARG A 70 -7.14 -32.52 23.46
CA ARG A 70 -8.55 -32.75 23.13
C ARG A 70 -8.73 -33.13 21.67
N LYS A 71 -9.61 -34.12 21.42
CA LYS A 71 -10.01 -34.51 20.06
C LYS A 71 -11.06 -33.53 19.53
N VAL A 72 -10.86 -33.07 18.30
CA VAL A 72 -11.75 -32.16 17.59
C VAL A 72 -12.28 -32.87 16.35
N SER A 73 -13.60 -32.83 16.14
CA SER A 73 -14.27 -33.30 14.94
C SER A 73 -14.73 -32.10 14.13
N VAL A 74 -14.44 -32.08 12.83
CA VAL A 74 -14.83 -31.02 11.91
C VAL A 74 -15.64 -31.63 10.77
N GLU A 75 -16.83 -31.12 10.56
CA GLU A 75 -17.72 -31.48 9.45
C GLU A 75 -17.91 -30.27 8.54
N PHE A 76 -17.60 -30.43 7.25
CA PHE A 76 -17.77 -29.38 6.26
C PHE A 76 -18.55 -29.90 5.05
N GLY A 77 -19.84 -29.54 4.99
CA GLY A 77 -20.80 -30.18 4.10
C GLY A 77 -20.99 -31.64 4.47
N ARG A 78 -20.69 -32.56 3.55
CA ARG A 78 -20.81 -34.02 3.79
C ARG A 78 -19.52 -34.67 4.29
N GLU A 79 -18.40 -33.96 4.27
CA GLU A 79 -17.10 -34.51 4.64
C GLU A 79 -16.81 -34.28 6.13
N LYS A 80 -16.11 -35.24 6.74
CA LYS A 80 -15.71 -35.21 8.14
C LYS A 80 -14.22 -35.43 8.26
N ALA A 81 -13.58 -34.68 9.14
CA ALA A 81 -12.19 -34.82 9.51
C ALA A 81 -12.05 -34.73 11.04
N LYS A 82 -10.96 -35.27 11.57
CA LYS A 82 -10.65 -35.24 13.01
C LYS A 82 -9.22 -34.77 13.21
N ALA A 83 -9.00 -34.06 14.30
CA ALA A 83 -7.68 -33.62 14.75
C ALA A 83 -7.55 -33.77 16.26
N THR A 84 -6.33 -33.72 16.77
CA THR A 84 -6.06 -33.58 18.20
C THR A 84 -5.37 -32.25 18.42
N ALA A 85 -5.87 -31.45 19.38
CA ALA A 85 -5.25 -30.19 19.76
C ALA A 85 -3.84 -30.43 20.31
N GLY A 86 -2.84 -29.82 19.69
CA GLY A 86 -1.43 -30.01 20.00
C GLY A 86 -0.76 -28.79 20.61
N GLY A 87 0.40 -29.02 21.22
CA GLY A 87 1.26 -27.99 21.83
C GLY A 87 0.63 -27.30 23.05
N GLN A 88 1.36 -26.38 23.67
CA GLN A 88 0.89 -25.65 24.87
C GLN A 88 -0.31 -24.73 24.59
N ALA A 89 -0.49 -24.29 23.34
CA ALA A 89 -1.60 -23.43 22.95
C ALA A 89 -2.87 -24.22 22.54
N GLY A 90 -2.78 -25.55 22.44
CA GLY A 90 -3.89 -26.41 22.04
C GLY A 90 -4.43 -26.12 20.63
N ARG A 91 -3.53 -25.85 19.66
CA ARG A 91 -3.92 -25.61 18.27
C ARG A 91 -4.33 -26.93 17.62
N TRP A 92 -5.44 -26.93 16.89
CA TRP A 92 -5.87 -28.04 16.05
C TRP A 92 -6.05 -27.55 14.61
N GLU A 93 -5.89 -28.44 13.64
CA GLU A 93 -6.18 -28.17 12.24
C GLU A 93 -6.63 -29.45 11.52
N VAL A 94 -7.48 -29.27 10.51
CA VAL A 94 -7.87 -30.33 9.57
C VAL A 94 -7.71 -29.80 8.15
N THR A 95 -7.45 -30.70 7.20
CA THR A 95 -7.40 -30.37 5.78
C THR A 95 -8.37 -31.26 5.02
N PHE A 96 -9.30 -30.63 4.30
CA PHE A 96 -10.15 -31.29 3.32
C PHE A 96 -9.52 -31.20 1.92
N LYS A 97 -9.95 -32.11 1.02
CA LYS A 97 -9.49 -32.08 -0.37
C LYS A 97 -9.91 -30.79 -1.06
N ALA A 98 -9.18 -30.44 -2.12
CA ALA A 98 -9.58 -29.36 -3.01
C ALA A 98 -10.96 -29.63 -3.59
N ARG A 99 -11.75 -28.56 -3.77
CA ARG A 99 -13.09 -28.61 -4.34
C ARG A 99 -13.23 -27.53 -5.38
N GLU A 100 -13.99 -27.86 -6.43
CA GLU A 100 -14.43 -26.89 -7.44
C GLU A 100 -15.35 -25.83 -6.83
N ALA A 101 -15.60 -24.76 -7.60
CA ALA A 101 -16.56 -23.73 -7.19
C ALA A 101 -17.97 -24.29 -6.97
N ASN A 102 -18.70 -23.76 -5.99
CA ASN A 102 -20.12 -24.02 -5.82
C ASN A 102 -20.86 -22.78 -5.30
N ALA A 103 -22.11 -22.62 -5.71
CA ALA A 103 -22.98 -21.53 -5.26
C ALA A 103 -23.88 -21.93 -4.07
N THR A 104 -23.91 -23.21 -3.71
CA THR A 104 -24.78 -23.76 -2.67
C THR A 104 -24.10 -23.74 -1.32
N GLY A 105 -24.64 -22.94 -0.40
CA GLY A 105 -24.15 -22.82 0.97
C GLY A 105 -23.99 -24.17 1.67
N GLN A 106 -22.81 -24.37 2.28
CA GLN A 106 -22.46 -25.53 3.09
C GLN A 106 -22.43 -25.14 4.57
N LYS A 107 -22.70 -26.11 5.44
CA LYS A 107 -22.54 -25.96 6.89
C LYS A 107 -21.14 -26.43 7.31
N LEU A 108 -20.50 -25.64 8.16
CA LEU A 108 -19.32 -26.02 8.94
C LEU A 108 -19.76 -26.28 10.38
N THR A 109 -19.35 -27.42 10.93
CA THR A 109 -19.57 -27.78 12.33
C THR A 109 -18.25 -28.26 12.93
N VAL A 110 -17.80 -27.61 14.00
CA VAL A 110 -16.62 -28.00 14.77
C VAL A 110 -17.08 -28.40 16.16
N ALA A 111 -16.70 -29.60 16.61
CA ALA A 111 -17.08 -30.13 17.90
C ALA A 111 -15.87 -30.68 18.66
N ALA A 112 -15.84 -30.45 19.97
CA ALA A 112 -14.87 -31.05 20.88
C ALA A 112 -15.60 -31.30 22.22
N GLY A 113 -15.78 -32.58 22.60
CA GLY A 113 -16.69 -32.92 23.70
C GLY A 113 -18.08 -32.33 23.49
N ASP A 114 -18.60 -31.62 24.49
CA ASP A 114 -19.92 -30.97 24.45
C ASP A 114 -19.91 -29.58 23.80
N GLU A 115 -18.73 -29.03 23.49
CA GLU A 115 -18.63 -27.73 22.83
C GLU A 115 -18.80 -27.86 21.31
N LYS A 116 -19.57 -26.94 20.74
CA LYS A 116 -19.90 -26.90 19.31
C LYS A 116 -19.83 -25.49 18.76
N ILE A 117 -19.24 -25.34 17.57
CA ILE A 117 -19.24 -24.12 16.77
C ILE A 117 -19.86 -24.45 15.43
N GLU A 118 -20.77 -23.59 14.96
CA GLU A 118 -21.43 -23.74 13.67
C GLU A 118 -21.27 -22.46 12.85
N ALA A 119 -21.09 -22.63 11.54
CA ALA A 119 -21.12 -21.56 10.56
C ALA A 119 -21.87 -22.04 9.32
N ASP A 120 -22.81 -21.23 8.84
CA ASP A 120 -23.75 -21.60 7.78
C ASP A 120 -23.46 -20.81 6.49
N ASN A 121 -24.06 -21.28 5.40
CA ASN A 121 -23.95 -20.63 4.09
C ASN A 121 -22.51 -20.42 3.60
N ILE A 122 -21.58 -21.34 3.84
CA ILE A 122 -20.22 -21.23 3.31
C ILE A 122 -20.20 -21.72 1.87
N VAL A 123 -19.70 -20.90 0.94
CA VAL A 123 -19.58 -21.24 -0.49
C VAL A 123 -18.12 -21.38 -0.91
N ILE A 124 -17.88 -22.07 -2.03
CA ILE A 124 -16.51 -22.32 -2.54
C ILE A 124 -16.30 -21.54 -3.84
N GLY A 125 -15.27 -20.71 -3.89
CA GLY A 125 -15.01 -19.79 -4.99
C GLY A 125 -13.61 -19.19 -4.91
N ASP A 126 -13.38 -18.02 -5.50
CA ASP A 126 -12.06 -17.37 -5.45
C ASP A 126 -12.00 -16.27 -4.38
N VAL A 127 -10.93 -16.26 -3.58
CA VAL A 127 -10.74 -15.30 -2.47
C VAL A 127 -9.63 -14.31 -2.81
N TRP A 128 -9.95 -13.02 -2.85
CA TRP A 128 -9.00 -11.95 -3.14
C TRP A 128 -8.81 -11.02 -1.93
N VAL A 129 -7.57 -10.61 -1.68
CA VAL A 129 -7.24 -9.68 -0.58
C VAL A 129 -7.06 -8.27 -1.13
N MET A 130 -7.74 -7.30 -0.52
CA MET A 130 -7.55 -5.87 -0.79
C MET A 130 -6.62 -5.30 0.29
N ASN A 131 -5.35 -5.10 -0.04
CA ASN A 131 -4.33 -4.60 0.87
C ASN A 131 -3.87 -3.17 0.48
N GLY A 132 -3.25 -2.46 1.43
CA GLY A 132 -2.74 -1.10 1.23
C GLY A 132 -3.30 -0.13 2.27
N GLN A 133 -3.73 1.05 1.84
CA GLN A 133 -4.15 2.12 2.75
C GLN A 133 -5.56 2.68 2.49
N SER A 134 -5.83 3.91 2.93
CA SER A 134 -7.14 4.56 2.99
C SER A 134 -7.90 4.59 1.66
N ASN A 135 -7.20 4.74 0.53
CA ASN A 135 -7.85 4.71 -0.78
C ASN A 135 -8.34 3.30 -1.16
N MET A 136 -7.71 2.24 -0.65
CA MET A 136 -8.19 0.86 -0.76
C MET A 136 -9.32 0.58 0.25
N ALA A 137 -9.18 1.05 1.50
CA ALA A 137 -10.17 0.89 2.56
C ALA A 137 -11.45 1.74 2.36
N TRP A 138 -11.47 2.62 1.36
CA TRP A 138 -12.55 3.58 1.15
C TRP A 138 -13.87 2.87 0.84
N GLY A 139 -14.90 3.15 1.64
CA GLY A 139 -16.22 2.52 1.50
C GLY A 139 -16.95 2.91 0.20
N LEU A 140 -17.63 1.96 -0.43
CA LEU A 140 -18.45 2.17 -1.63
C LEU A 140 -19.51 3.26 -1.44
N GLY A 141 -20.15 3.29 -0.27
CA GLY A 141 -21.18 4.27 0.09
C GLY A 141 -20.67 5.73 0.16
N LYS A 142 -19.35 5.93 0.08
CA LYS A 142 -18.70 7.25 0.10
C LYS A 142 -18.14 7.67 -1.26
N THR A 143 -18.56 6.99 -2.34
CA THR A 143 -18.10 7.28 -3.70
C THR A 143 -19.09 8.16 -4.45
N LEU A 144 -18.65 8.75 -5.56
CA LEU A 144 -19.46 9.68 -6.37
C LEU A 144 -20.75 9.05 -6.93
N GLN A 145 -20.75 7.74 -7.20
CA GLN A 145 -21.87 6.99 -7.78
C GLN A 145 -22.38 5.92 -6.81
N ALA A 146 -22.35 6.21 -5.52
CA ALA A 146 -22.71 5.25 -4.48
C ALA A 146 -24.14 4.72 -4.68
N ASP A 147 -25.12 5.60 -4.89
CA ASP A 147 -26.52 5.26 -5.14
C ASP A 147 -26.70 4.19 -6.24
N MET A 148 -26.09 4.41 -7.40
CA MET A 148 -26.16 3.51 -8.55
C MET A 148 -25.45 2.18 -8.29
N GLU A 149 -24.30 2.18 -7.61
CA GLU A 149 -23.58 0.95 -7.28
C GLU A 149 -24.33 0.11 -6.24
N LEU A 150 -24.96 0.75 -5.25
CA LEU A 150 -25.73 0.10 -4.19
C LEU A 150 -27.03 -0.51 -4.73
N ALA A 151 -27.76 0.20 -5.59
CA ALA A 151 -28.97 -0.34 -6.22
C ALA A 151 -28.70 -1.63 -7.03
N GLN A 152 -27.46 -1.84 -7.48
CA GLN A 152 -27.03 -3.02 -8.25
C GLN A 152 -26.27 -4.06 -7.42
N ALA A 153 -26.16 -3.86 -6.11
CA ALA A 153 -25.35 -4.67 -5.23
C ALA A 153 -25.97 -6.00 -4.81
N ASN A 154 -27.09 -6.41 -5.41
CA ASN A 154 -27.72 -7.71 -5.20
C ASN A 154 -26.93 -8.85 -5.88
N LEU A 155 -25.74 -9.13 -5.35
CA LEU A 155 -24.79 -10.13 -5.88
C LEU A 155 -24.51 -11.15 -4.77
N PRO A 156 -25.37 -12.17 -4.55
CA PRO A 156 -25.26 -13.07 -3.40
C PRO A 156 -23.99 -13.93 -3.36
N LEU A 157 -23.32 -14.04 -4.52
CA LEU A 157 -22.04 -14.73 -4.68
C LEU A 157 -20.83 -13.80 -4.55
N LEU A 158 -21.02 -12.50 -4.35
CA LEU A 158 -19.97 -11.56 -3.96
C LEU A 158 -20.09 -11.30 -2.45
N ARG A 159 -19.01 -11.56 -1.71
CA ARG A 159 -19.02 -11.42 -0.25
C ARG A 159 -17.75 -10.76 0.25
N GLN A 160 -17.84 -10.02 1.36
CA GLN A 160 -16.69 -9.35 1.94
C GLN A 160 -16.57 -9.56 3.45
N VAL A 161 -15.36 -9.78 3.94
CA VAL A 161 -14.98 -9.58 5.34
C VAL A 161 -14.01 -8.40 5.44
N ARG A 162 -14.19 -7.53 6.44
CA ARG A 162 -13.26 -6.44 6.75
C ARG A 162 -12.47 -6.77 8.01
N ILE A 163 -11.17 -6.53 7.93
CA ILE A 163 -10.23 -6.56 9.05
C ILE A 163 -9.88 -5.11 9.39
N SER A 164 -10.32 -4.66 10.56
CA SER A 164 -10.07 -3.31 11.07
C SER A 164 -8.62 -3.17 11.56
N PRO A 165 -8.11 -1.92 11.69
CA PRO A 165 -6.74 -1.69 12.15
C PRO A 165 -6.42 -2.38 13.47
N ASN A 166 -5.34 -3.15 13.46
CA ASN A 166 -4.82 -3.89 14.60
C ASN A 166 -3.29 -3.97 14.47
N GLU A 167 -2.58 -2.85 14.57
CA GLU A 167 -1.12 -2.87 14.42
C GLU A 167 -0.47 -3.57 15.61
N GLN A 168 0.40 -4.53 15.34
CA GLN A 168 1.03 -5.37 16.35
C GLN A 168 2.53 -5.51 16.09
N TYR A 169 3.31 -5.48 17.17
CA TYR A 169 4.75 -5.65 17.05
C TYR A 169 5.14 -7.08 16.63
N THR A 170 4.44 -8.09 17.15
CA THR A 170 4.67 -9.50 16.81
C THR A 170 3.54 -10.04 15.95
N LEU A 171 3.86 -11.01 15.09
CA LEU A 171 2.88 -11.72 14.29
C LEU A 171 1.84 -12.38 15.20
N GLN A 172 0.58 -12.00 15.00
CA GLN A 172 -0.54 -12.58 15.72
C GLN A 172 -0.91 -13.93 15.11
N LYS A 173 -1.38 -14.85 15.95
CA LYS A 173 -1.84 -16.18 15.52
C LYS A 173 -3.32 -16.20 15.16
N ASP A 174 -4.05 -15.15 15.52
CA ASP A 174 -5.48 -14.97 15.26
C ASP A 174 -5.81 -13.48 15.13
N LEU A 175 -6.95 -13.19 14.52
CA LEU A 175 -7.52 -11.85 14.47
C LEU A 175 -8.38 -11.61 15.72
N PRO A 176 -8.33 -10.45 16.40
CA PRO A 176 -9.26 -10.15 17.48
C PRO A 176 -10.71 -10.08 16.95
N ALA A 177 -11.66 -10.69 17.67
CA ALA A 177 -13.05 -10.77 17.21
C ALA A 177 -13.69 -9.38 16.98
N ASP A 178 -13.34 -8.38 17.80
CA ASP A 178 -13.81 -6.99 17.65
C ASP A 178 -13.19 -6.25 16.45
N LYS A 179 -12.21 -6.87 15.78
CA LYS A 179 -11.52 -6.31 14.60
C LYS A 179 -11.98 -6.96 13.30
N VAL A 180 -12.84 -7.97 13.34
CA VAL A 180 -13.35 -8.65 12.14
C VAL A 180 -14.85 -8.39 12.02
N SER A 181 -15.31 -7.91 10.86
CA SER A 181 -16.73 -7.58 10.66
C SER A 181 -17.67 -8.78 10.53
N GLY A 182 -17.13 -10.00 10.49
CA GLY A 182 -17.81 -11.14 9.87
C GLY A 182 -17.87 -11.01 8.34
N TRP A 183 -18.19 -12.11 7.66
CA TRP A 183 -18.45 -12.11 6.23
C TRP A 183 -19.85 -11.55 5.94
N ASN A 184 -19.94 -10.69 4.92
CA ASN A 184 -21.17 -10.03 4.53
C ASN A 184 -21.45 -10.35 3.07
N VAL A 185 -22.67 -10.81 2.79
CA VAL A 185 -23.18 -10.97 1.42
C VAL A 185 -23.43 -9.59 0.83
N SER A 186 -23.09 -9.38 -0.45
CA SER A 186 -23.38 -8.14 -1.16
C SER A 186 -24.89 -7.99 -1.37
N THR A 187 -25.46 -6.97 -0.75
CA THR A 187 -26.82 -6.47 -0.95
C THR A 187 -26.80 -4.93 -1.01
N PRO A 188 -27.88 -4.26 -1.45
CA PRO A 188 -27.96 -2.80 -1.39
C PRO A 188 -27.67 -2.20 0.00
N GLU A 189 -28.03 -2.93 1.07
CA GLU A 189 -27.87 -2.49 2.47
C GLU A 189 -26.44 -2.68 2.99
N THR A 190 -25.77 -3.76 2.59
CA THR A 190 -24.42 -4.11 3.12
C THR A 190 -23.29 -3.51 2.28
N ALA A 191 -23.49 -3.37 0.97
CA ALA A 191 -22.43 -3.04 0.02
C ALA A 191 -21.83 -1.65 0.26
N GLY A 192 -22.54 -0.74 0.94
CA GLY A 192 -22.02 0.59 1.30
C GLY A 192 -20.74 0.53 2.14
N GLN A 193 -20.56 -0.54 2.91
CA GLN A 193 -19.37 -0.78 3.72
C GLN A 193 -18.26 -1.51 2.96
N PHE A 194 -18.49 -1.99 1.75
CA PHE A 194 -17.47 -2.72 0.99
C PHE A 194 -16.36 -1.76 0.58
N SER A 195 -15.13 -2.25 0.44
CA SER A 195 -14.09 -1.47 -0.25
C SER A 195 -14.62 -1.10 -1.64
N ALA A 196 -14.60 0.18 -2.01
CA ALA A 196 -15.13 0.63 -3.29
C ALA A 196 -14.36 0.01 -4.47
N ILE A 197 -13.03 -0.09 -4.34
CA ILE A 197 -12.17 -0.76 -5.31
C ILE A 197 -12.44 -2.26 -5.28
N GLY A 198 -12.51 -2.87 -4.10
CA GLY A 198 -12.79 -4.30 -3.91
C GLY A 198 -14.14 -4.74 -4.49
N TYR A 199 -15.20 -3.95 -4.29
CA TYR A 199 -16.52 -4.19 -4.86
C TYR A 199 -16.51 -4.04 -6.38
N ALA A 200 -15.91 -2.98 -6.91
CA ALA A 200 -15.81 -2.78 -8.37
C ALA A 200 -15.00 -3.91 -9.04
N PHE A 201 -13.94 -4.39 -8.39
CA PHE A 201 -13.17 -5.55 -8.84
C PHE A 201 -13.97 -6.85 -8.75
N GLY A 202 -14.45 -7.19 -7.54
CA GLY A 202 -15.14 -8.44 -7.24
C GLY A 202 -16.44 -8.61 -8.01
N SER A 203 -17.23 -7.54 -8.18
CA SER A 203 -18.47 -7.60 -8.98
C SER A 203 -18.21 -7.90 -10.45
N ARG A 204 -17.09 -7.41 -11.03
CA ARG A 204 -16.73 -7.71 -12.42
C ARG A 204 -16.24 -9.14 -12.57
N LEU A 205 -15.45 -9.64 -11.61
CA LEU A 205 -15.05 -11.06 -11.60
C LEU A 205 -16.27 -11.98 -11.42
N GLN A 206 -17.11 -11.71 -10.43
CA GLN A 206 -18.29 -12.53 -10.12
C GLN A 206 -19.22 -12.61 -11.33
N ARG A 207 -19.50 -11.49 -11.99
CA ARG A 207 -20.35 -11.46 -13.19
C ARG A 207 -19.71 -12.13 -14.41
N ALA A 208 -18.39 -12.05 -14.56
CA ALA A 208 -17.71 -12.68 -15.69
C ALA A 208 -17.56 -14.20 -15.52
N LEU A 209 -17.26 -14.65 -14.29
CA LEU A 209 -16.93 -16.03 -13.98
C LEU A 209 -18.13 -16.84 -13.50
N GLN A 210 -19.19 -16.18 -13.01
CA GLN A 210 -20.40 -16.81 -12.46
C GLN A 210 -20.13 -17.79 -11.29
N ILE A 211 -19.06 -17.55 -10.53
CA ILE A 211 -18.68 -18.29 -9.31
C ILE A 211 -18.70 -17.36 -8.09
N PRO A 212 -18.65 -17.88 -6.86
CA PRO A 212 -18.44 -17.05 -5.68
C PRO A 212 -17.09 -16.32 -5.71
N ILE A 213 -17.11 -15.06 -5.29
CA ILE A 213 -15.94 -14.21 -5.11
C ILE A 213 -15.96 -13.66 -3.67
N GLY A 214 -14.93 -14.00 -2.91
CA GLY A 214 -14.69 -13.47 -1.58
C GLY A 214 -13.69 -12.32 -1.62
N ILE A 215 -13.99 -11.23 -0.92
CA ILE A 215 -13.09 -10.09 -0.73
C ILE A 215 -12.69 -10.01 0.74
N ILE A 216 -11.39 -10.00 1.02
CA ILE A 216 -10.86 -9.67 2.34
C ILE A 216 -10.35 -8.23 2.29
N ASP A 217 -11.10 -7.29 2.87
CA ASP A 217 -10.66 -5.90 3.03
C ASP A 217 -9.69 -5.80 4.21
N ASN A 218 -8.40 -5.68 3.88
CA ASN A 218 -7.27 -5.68 4.81
C ASN A 218 -6.43 -4.39 4.71
N ALA A 219 -7.06 -3.28 4.28
CA ALA A 219 -6.37 -2.02 4.09
C ALA A 219 -6.36 -1.15 5.37
N ARG A 220 -5.23 -0.49 5.65
CA ARG A 220 -5.04 0.38 6.83
C ARG A 220 -4.75 1.81 6.39
N GLY A 221 -5.71 2.72 6.58
CA GLY A 221 -5.54 4.15 6.26
C GLY A 221 -4.37 4.80 6.98
N GLY A 222 -3.39 5.37 6.28
CA GLY A 222 -2.18 5.95 6.87
C GLY A 222 -1.02 4.97 7.06
N ALA A 223 -1.14 3.73 6.58
CA ALA A 223 -0.01 2.82 6.52
C ALA A 223 1.06 3.28 5.52
N SER A 224 2.32 3.11 5.89
CA SER A 224 3.45 3.14 4.96
C SER A 224 3.84 1.71 4.56
N ILE A 225 4.58 1.52 3.46
CA ILE A 225 4.93 0.18 2.96
C ILE A 225 5.71 -0.66 3.98
N GLU A 226 6.50 0.00 4.83
CA GLU A 226 7.29 -0.60 5.90
C GLU A 226 6.43 -1.46 6.84
N SER A 227 5.19 -1.07 7.13
CA SER A 227 4.33 -1.85 8.03
C SER A 227 3.62 -3.03 7.37
N LEU A 228 3.64 -3.11 6.03
CA LEU A 228 2.91 -4.10 5.23
C LEU A 228 3.80 -5.27 4.77
N VAL A 229 5.12 -5.09 4.85
CA VAL A 229 6.13 -6.09 4.53
C VAL A 229 6.24 -7.11 5.68
N PRO A 230 6.26 -8.42 5.41
CA PRO A 230 6.49 -9.44 6.45
C PRO A 230 7.83 -9.24 7.18
N ARG A 231 7.85 -9.39 8.51
CA ARG A 231 9.04 -9.07 9.32
C ARG A 231 10.29 -9.86 8.91
N HIS A 232 10.13 -11.13 8.54
CA HIS A 232 11.26 -12.00 8.16
C HIS A 232 11.96 -11.52 6.88
N LYS A 233 11.26 -10.77 6.01
CA LYS A 233 11.85 -10.22 4.78
C LYS A 233 12.72 -9.01 4.97
N PHE A 234 12.68 -8.36 6.13
CA PHE A 234 13.55 -7.20 6.38
C PHE A 234 15.02 -7.56 6.40
N ASP A 235 15.36 -8.79 6.75
CA ASP A 235 16.75 -9.24 6.87
C ASP A 235 17.35 -9.60 5.49
N ASP A 236 16.52 -9.70 4.44
CA ASP A 236 16.92 -10.07 3.07
C ASP A 236 17.56 -8.89 2.30
N HIS A 237 17.55 -7.66 2.85
CA HIS A 237 18.18 -6.51 2.21
C HIS A 237 18.75 -5.48 3.22
N PRO A 238 19.98 -4.97 3.03
CA PRO A 238 20.62 -4.03 3.97
C PRO A 238 19.78 -2.79 4.31
N LEU A 239 19.18 -2.13 3.31
CA LEU A 239 18.30 -0.96 3.53
C LEU A 239 17.07 -1.30 4.40
N ALA A 240 16.48 -2.48 4.24
CA ALA A 240 15.35 -2.92 5.05
C ALA A 240 15.83 -3.26 6.47
N ALA A 241 16.91 -4.05 6.60
CA ALA A 241 17.48 -4.42 7.89
C ALA A 241 17.84 -3.19 8.74
N LYS A 242 18.43 -2.16 8.12
CA LYS A 242 18.72 -0.87 8.79
C LYS A 242 17.47 -0.18 9.30
N TYR A 243 16.38 -0.21 8.53
CA TYR A 243 15.07 0.31 8.98
C TYR A 243 14.50 -0.48 10.16
N ALA A 244 14.54 -1.81 10.10
CA ALA A 244 14.09 -2.66 11.20
C ALA A 244 14.90 -2.41 12.49
N ALA A 245 16.22 -2.32 12.39
CA ALA A 245 17.10 -2.02 13.52
C ALA A 245 16.79 -0.65 14.16
N TRP A 246 16.49 0.36 13.33
CA TRP A 246 16.07 1.68 13.83
C TRP A 246 14.74 1.62 14.60
N VAL A 247 13.78 0.83 14.15
CA VAL A 247 12.53 0.59 14.89
C VAL A 247 12.81 -0.12 16.22
N GLU A 248 13.67 -1.14 16.24
CA GLU A 248 14.03 -1.84 17.48
C GLU A 248 14.73 -0.93 18.50
N LYS A 249 15.63 -0.06 18.04
CA LYS A 249 16.24 0.96 18.91
C LYS A 249 15.18 1.86 19.54
N ARG A 250 14.26 2.41 18.72
CA ARG A 250 13.14 3.23 19.21
C ARG A 250 12.27 2.49 20.23
N ARG A 251 12.10 1.18 20.08
CA ARG A 251 11.34 0.36 21.03
C ARG A 251 12.07 0.16 22.35
N ALA A 252 13.36 -0.16 22.30
CA ALA A 252 14.20 -0.35 23.48
C ALA A 252 14.28 0.93 24.32
N GLU A 253 14.31 2.09 23.66
CA GLU A 253 14.39 3.41 24.31
C GLU A 253 13.01 4.01 24.69
N PHE A 254 11.91 3.30 24.43
CA PHE A 254 10.56 3.86 24.62
C PHE A 254 10.14 3.90 26.09
N ASP A 255 10.05 5.12 26.64
CA ASP A 255 9.51 5.37 27.97
C ASP A 255 7.98 5.40 27.96
N TRP A 256 7.38 4.34 28.50
CA TRP A 256 5.93 4.20 28.61
C TRP A 256 5.29 5.19 29.58
N ASP A 257 5.94 5.48 30.70
CA ASP A 257 5.39 6.35 31.74
C ASP A 257 5.42 7.80 31.27
N ALA A 258 6.50 8.22 30.60
CA ALA A 258 6.56 9.53 29.95
C ALA A 258 5.51 9.68 28.84
N ALA A 259 5.26 8.62 28.06
CA ALA A 259 4.24 8.64 27.01
C ALA A 259 2.81 8.78 27.60
N VAL A 260 2.50 8.04 28.67
CA VAL A 260 1.21 8.15 29.37
C VAL A 260 1.07 9.51 30.05
N LYS A 261 2.14 10.03 30.68
CA LYS A 261 2.15 11.37 31.27
C LYS A 261 1.77 12.44 30.24
N LYS A 262 2.41 12.44 29.07
CA LYS A 262 2.07 13.37 27.97
C LYS A 262 0.61 13.23 27.50
N LEU A 263 0.08 12.00 27.48
CA LEU A 263 -1.32 11.76 27.13
C LEU A 263 -2.28 12.35 28.18
N ILE A 264 -1.96 12.20 29.46
CA ILE A 264 -2.72 12.79 30.57
C ILE A 264 -2.65 14.32 30.52
N GLU A 265 -1.48 14.92 30.33
CA GLU A 265 -1.30 16.37 30.21
C GLU A 265 -2.16 16.96 29.07
N LYS A 266 -2.18 16.29 27.90
CA LYS A 266 -3.05 16.70 26.80
C LYS A 266 -4.53 16.57 27.15
N TRP A 267 -4.91 15.48 27.82
CA TRP A 267 -6.30 15.28 28.26
C TRP A 267 -6.75 16.36 29.25
N GLU A 268 -5.88 16.79 30.17
CA GLU A 268 -6.17 17.90 31.10
C GLU A 268 -6.40 19.22 30.35
N GLN A 269 -5.58 19.53 29.34
CA GLN A 269 -5.76 20.69 28.47
C GLN A 269 -7.08 20.64 27.69
N ASP A 270 -7.42 19.47 27.12
CA ASP A 270 -8.67 19.28 26.39
C ASP A 270 -9.90 19.42 27.31
N ARG A 271 -9.83 18.88 28.53
CA ARG A 271 -10.86 19.05 29.57
C ARG A 271 -11.05 20.51 29.93
N ALA A 272 -9.98 21.25 30.19
CA ALA A 272 -10.03 22.68 30.49
C ALA A 272 -10.67 23.48 29.34
N ARG A 273 -10.27 23.19 28.09
CA ARG A 273 -10.85 23.80 26.88
C ARG A 273 -12.35 23.50 26.74
N LEU A 274 -12.79 22.27 27.00
CA LEU A 274 -14.21 21.89 26.89
C LEU A 274 -15.06 22.53 28.00
N ARG A 275 -14.53 22.61 29.23
CA ARG A 275 -15.16 23.36 30.32
C ARG A 275 -15.33 24.84 29.97
N GLY A 276 -14.29 25.46 29.38
CA GLY A 276 -14.37 26.84 28.87
C GLY A 276 -15.41 27.04 27.76
N LYS A 277 -15.86 25.97 27.10
CA LYS A 277 -16.95 25.97 26.12
C LYS A 277 -18.32 25.61 26.71
N GLY A 278 -18.44 25.48 28.04
CA GLY A 278 -19.69 25.14 28.71
C GLY A 278 -20.12 23.68 28.55
N VAL A 279 -19.21 22.76 28.20
CA VAL A 279 -19.52 21.33 28.14
C VAL A 279 -19.70 20.78 29.56
N SER A 280 -20.81 20.06 29.78
CA SER A 280 -21.14 19.46 31.08
C SER A 280 -20.17 18.35 31.48
N GLU A 281 -19.97 18.16 32.80
CA GLU A 281 -18.93 17.28 33.35
C GLU A 281 -19.12 15.81 32.95
N ASP A 282 -20.37 15.35 32.79
CA ASP A 282 -20.76 14.02 32.33
C ASP A 282 -20.38 13.73 30.87
N LYS A 283 -20.19 14.79 30.05
CA LYS A 283 -19.79 14.70 28.64
C LYS A 283 -18.29 14.84 28.43
N LEU A 284 -17.52 15.06 29.49
CA LEU A 284 -16.08 15.18 29.39
C LEU A 284 -15.41 13.82 29.23
N PRO A 285 -14.33 13.72 28.44
CA PRO A 285 -13.65 12.45 28.21
C PRO A 285 -13.07 11.88 29.52
N PRO A 286 -13.10 10.55 29.72
CA PRO A 286 -12.49 9.91 30.89
C PRO A 286 -10.97 10.07 30.87
N LYS A 287 -10.33 9.96 32.05
CA LYS A 287 -8.87 10.04 32.18
C LYS A 287 -8.22 8.91 31.40
N PRO A 288 -7.29 9.20 30.47
CA PRO A 288 -6.66 8.18 29.66
C PRO A 288 -5.67 7.33 30.48
N THR A 289 -5.51 6.10 30.04
CA THR A 289 -4.58 5.10 30.55
C THR A 289 -3.59 4.68 29.47
N ARG A 290 -2.69 3.76 29.79
CA ARG A 290 -1.79 3.15 28.80
C ARG A 290 -2.52 2.50 27.63
N LYS A 291 -3.74 1.97 27.82
CA LYS A 291 -4.55 1.35 26.76
C LYS A 291 -5.04 2.36 25.72
N ASP A 292 -5.07 3.64 26.08
CA ASP A 292 -5.53 4.74 25.23
C ASP A 292 -4.39 5.35 24.37
N LEU A 293 -3.15 4.87 24.55
CA LEU A 293 -2.03 5.24 23.67
C LEU A 293 -2.33 4.79 22.24
N ARG A 294 -2.39 5.75 21.33
CA ARG A 294 -2.58 5.48 19.90
C ARG A 294 -1.39 4.69 19.37
N SER A 295 -1.66 3.73 18.49
CA SER A 295 -0.65 2.82 17.95
C SER A 295 0.52 3.54 17.26
N TRP A 296 0.24 4.64 16.54
CA TRP A 296 1.26 5.49 15.91
C TRP A 296 2.19 6.26 16.86
N ASN A 297 1.88 6.31 18.17
CA ASN A 297 2.78 6.88 19.18
C ASN A 297 3.64 5.81 19.87
N VAL A 298 3.46 4.53 19.52
CA VAL A 298 4.14 3.40 20.16
C VAL A 298 5.04 2.72 19.13
N PRO A 299 6.38 2.78 19.30
CA PRO A 299 7.32 2.09 18.41
C PRO A 299 7.01 0.59 18.28
N GLY A 300 7.10 0.08 17.05
CA GLY A 300 6.71 -1.29 16.69
C GLY A 300 5.20 -1.50 16.53
N ARG A 301 4.38 -0.49 16.85
CA ARG A 301 2.92 -0.51 16.63
C ARG A 301 2.46 0.66 15.77
N SER A 302 3.36 1.53 15.32
CA SER A 302 2.98 2.55 14.37
C SER A 302 2.60 1.92 13.04
N PRO A 303 1.57 2.41 12.33
CA PRO A 303 1.24 1.97 10.97
C PRO A 303 2.33 2.28 9.95
N SER A 304 3.43 2.90 10.38
CA SER A 304 4.64 3.06 9.58
C SER A 304 5.83 2.25 10.07
N ASP A 305 5.74 1.57 11.21
CA ASP A 305 6.86 0.77 11.73
C ASP A 305 6.88 -0.62 11.09
N ALA A 306 8.09 -1.20 11.00
CA ALA A 306 8.36 -2.46 10.31
C ALA A 306 7.36 -3.57 10.68
N ALA A 307 6.69 -4.11 9.66
CA ALA A 307 5.73 -5.21 9.72
C ALA A 307 4.51 -5.03 10.64
N SER A 308 4.28 -3.86 11.24
CA SER A 308 3.29 -3.73 12.31
C SER A 308 1.84 -4.02 11.85
N CYS A 309 1.47 -3.57 10.66
CA CYS A 309 0.17 -3.85 10.06
C CYS A 309 0.10 -5.28 9.56
N TYR A 310 1.16 -5.80 8.94
CA TYR A 310 1.25 -7.19 8.51
C TYR A 310 0.99 -8.15 9.68
N ASN A 311 1.69 -7.93 10.78
CA ASN A 311 1.71 -8.79 11.96
C ASN A 311 0.34 -8.95 12.63
N GLY A 312 -0.45 -7.87 12.72
CA GLY A 312 -1.76 -7.96 13.36
C GLY A 312 -2.94 -8.04 12.39
N MET A 313 -2.71 -7.97 11.08
CA MET A 313 -3.76 -7.96 10.08
C MET A 313 -3.56 -8.99 8.96
N PHE A 314 -2.60 -8.81 8.03
CA PHE A 314 -2.48 -9.69 6.86
C PHE A 314 -1.88 -11.06 7.23
N GLY A 315 -0.73 -11.06 7.91
CA GLY A 315 -0.05 -12.29 8.31
C GLY A 315 -0.83 -13.10 9.35
N ALA A 316 -1.78 -12.49 10.04
CA ALA A 316 -2.56 -13.15 11.09
C ALA A 316 -3.39 -14.33 10.56
N PHE A 317 -3.82 -14.29 9.30
CA PHE A 317 -4.59 -15.35 8.66
C PHE A 317 -3.78 -16.20 7.67
N LYS A 318 -2.43 -16.13 7.73
CA LYS A 318 -1.58 -17.01 6.93
C LYS A 318 -1.90 -18.49 7.23
N GLY A 319 -2.07 -19.28 6.18
CA GLY A 319 -2.67 -20.62 6.23
C GLY A 319 -4.05 -20.72 5.57
N LEU A 320 -4.73 -19.59 5.33
CA LEU A 320 -5.87 -19.54 4.42
C LEU A 320 -5.37 -19.51 2.97
N ASN A 321 -5.90 -20.38 2.12
CA ASN A 321 -5.66 -20.29 0.69
C ASN A 321 -6.37 -19.07 0.09
N ILE A 322 -5.65 -18.32 -0.75
CA ILE A 322 -6.18 -17.16 -1.48
C ILE A 322 -5.85 -17.27 -2.99
N LYS A 323 -6.63 -16.55 -3.80
CA LYS A 323 -6.46 -16.44 -5.26
C LYS A 323 -5.45 -15.37 -5.67
N GLY A 324 -5.34 -14.28 -4.90
CA GLY A 324 -4.45 -13.16 -5.22
C GLY A 324 -4.68 -11.93 -4.35
N VAL A 325 -3.84 -10.92 -4.55
CA VAL A 325 -3.84 -9.66 -3.78
C VAL A 325 -3.92 -8.46 -4.74
N LEU A 326 -4.78 -7.50 -4.42
CA LEU A 326 -4.68 -6.14 -4.96
C LEU A 326 -4.11 -5.22 -3.90
N PHE A 327 -3.07 -4.49 -4.28
CA PHE A 327 -2.38 -3.55 -3.42
C PHE A 327 -2.58 -2.12 -3.90
N HIS A 328 -3.00 -1.22 -3.01
CA HIS A 328 -3.07 0.21 -3.32
C HIS A 328 -2.61 1.07 -2.13
N GLN A 329 -1.39 1.59 -2.23
CA GLN A 329 -0.73 2.39 -1.21
C GLN A 329 0.15 3.47 -1.84
N GLY A 330 0.64 4.43 -1.05
CA GLY A 330 1.79 5.26 -1.44
C GLY A 330 1.79 6.66 -0.85
N TYR A 331 0.63 7.22 -0.46
CA TYR A 331 0.55 8.60 0.03
C TYR A 331 1.42 8.85 1.25
N ASN A 332 1.41 7.96 2.24
CA ASN A 332 2.20 8.18 3.45
C ASN A 332 3.72 8.13 3.19
N ASN A 333 4.13 7.44 2.13
CA ASN A 333 5.51 7.38 1.66
C ASN A 333 5.86 8.48 0.65
N ALA A 334 4.90 9.24 0.12
CA ALA A 334 5.16 10.28 -0.88
C ALA A 334 5.17 11.70 -0.31
N ILE A 335 4.50 11.92 0.83
CA ILE A 335 4.26 13.25 1.38
C ILE A 335 5.26 13.62 2.49
N GLY A 336 5.50 14.92 2.62
CA GLY A 336 6.35 15.48 3.67
C GLY A 336 7.79 14.97 3.58
N THR A 337 8.40 14.75 4.74
CA THR A 337 9.80 14.32 4.87
C THR A 337 9.98 12.80 4.72
N ASN A 338 8.91 12.06 4.44
CA ASN A 338 8.90 10.59 4.43
C ASN A 338 9.30 9.98 3.08
N CYS A 339 9.46 10.79 2.03
CA CYS A 339 9.72 10.29 0.69
C CYS A 339 11.09 9.59 0.59
N ARG A 340 11.05 8.27 0.39
CA ARG A 340 12.22 7.37 0.25
C ARG A 340 12.00 6.35 -0.89
N PRO A 341 12.04 6.76 -2.16
CA PRO A 341 11.77 5.89 -3.31
C PRO A 341 12.68 4.65 -3.43
N LYS A 342 13.98 4.72 -3.12
CA LYS A 342 14.86 3.52 -3.28
C LYS A 342 14.52 2.48 -2.23
N ARG A 343 14.31 2.91 -0.97
CA ARG A 343 13.77 2.03 0.08
C ARG A 343 12.41 1.45 -0.31
N TYR A 344 11.52 2.26 -0.87
CA TYR A 344 10.20 1.81 -1.29
C TYR A 344 10.27 0.71 -2.37
N ARG A 345 11.15 0.88 -3.38
CA ARG A 345 11.38 -0.13 -4.45
C ARG A 345 11.79 -1.48 -3.86
N VAL A 346 12.76 -1.46 -2.95
CA VAL A 346 13.23 -2.67 -2.23
C VAL A 346 12.09 -3.31 -1.45
N LEU A 347 11.35 -2.53 -0.66
CA LEU A 347 10.27 -3.06 0.17
C LEU A 347 9.10 -3.57 -0.65
N MET A 348 8.81 -3.01 -1.82
CA MET A 348 7.78 -3.52 -2.73
C MET A 348 8.10 -4.95 -3.18
N LYS A 349 9.35 -5.20 -3.57
CA LYS A 349 9.81 -6.55 -3.93
C LYS A 349 9.68 -7.52 -2.76
N LEU A 350 10.28 -7.17 -1.62
CA LEU A 350 10.28 -7.98 -0.41
C LEU A 350 8.87 -8.30 0.11
N MET A 351 7.95 -7.34 -0.01
CA MET A 351 6.55 -7.52 0.38
C MET A 351 5.88 -8.62 -0.43
N VAL A 352 6.04 -8.59 -1.77
CA VAL A 352 5.43 -9.60 -2.66
C VAL A 352 6.05 -10.97 -2.45
N GLU A 353 7.38 -11.06 -2.34
CA GLU A 353 8.08 -12.32 -2.08
C GLU A 353 7.68 -12.92 -0.72
N GLY A 354 7.58 -12.07 0.31
CA GLY A 354 7.14 -12.50 1.64
C GLY A 354 5.71 -13.01 1.66
N TRP A 355 4.78 -12.37 0.93
CA TRP A 355 3.41 -12.88 0.82
C TRP A 355 3.35 -14.23 0.10
N ARG A 356 4.15 -14.42 -0.96
CA ARG A 356 4.25 -15.69 -1.68
C ARG A 356 4.76 -16.81 -0.76
N GLU A 357 5.78 -16.52 0.05
CA GLU A 357 6.34 -17.46 1.01
C GLU A 357 5.32 -17.80 2.12
N ASP A 358 4.75 -16.79 2.79
CA ASP A 358 3.85 -16.99 3.93
C ASP A 358 2.52 -17.67 3.55
N PHE A 359 2.06 -17.52 2.30
CA PHE A 359 0.87 -18.20 1.78
C PHE A 359 1.19 -19.48 0.98
N GLY A 360 2.46 -19.87 0.86
CA GLY A 360 2.88 -21.09 0.17
C GLY A 360 2.51 -21.12 -1.32
N ASP A 361 2.47 -19.96 -1.98
CA ASP A 361 2.09 -19.82 -3.38
C ASP A 361 3.15 -18.97 -4.12
N PRO A 362 4.16 -19.59 -4.77
CA PRO A 362 5.24 -18.88 -5.44
C PRO A 362 4.76 -18.07 -6.66
N LYS A 363 3.55 -18.33 -7.16
CA LYS A 363 2.95 -17.62 -8.30
C LYS A 363 1.72 -16.82 -7.87
N LEU A 364 1.58 -16.50 -6.57
CA LEU A 364 0.47 -15.71 -6.07
C LEU A 364 0.30 -14.43 -6.93
N PRO A 365 -0.88 -14.24 -7.54
CA PRO A 365 -1.17 -13.05 -8.32
C PRO A 365 -1.16 -11.78 -7.48
N VAL A 366 -0.43 -10.76 -7.91
CA VAL A 366 -0.38 -9.45 -7.24
C VAL A 366 -0.56 -8.30 -8.23
N GLY A 367 -1.66 -7.56 -8.09
CA GLY A 367 -1.92 -6.34 -8.85
C GLY A 367 -1.63 -5.11 -8.01
N VAL A 368 -0.69 -4.26 -8.43
CA VAL A 368 -0.37 -2.99 -7.76
C VAL A 368 -1.10 -1.87 -8.46
N ILE A 369 -2.15 -1.34 -7.84
CA ILE A 369 -2.78 -0.09 -8.26
C ILE A 369 -1.85 1.04 -7.87
N GLY A 370 -1.26 1.67 -8.88
CA GLY A 370 -0.28 2.72 -8.70
C GLY A 370 -0.82 3.87 -7.85
N PHE A 371 0.10 4.65 -7.30
CA PHE A 371 -0.21 5.90 -6.61
C PHE A 371 -1.17 6.73 -7.47
N CYS A 372 -2.40 6.91 -6.98
CA CYS A 372 -3.44 7.63 -7.72
C CYS A 372 -3.22 9.14 -7.60
N ALA A 373 -3.67 9.88 -8.60
CA ALA A 373 -3.66 11.33 -8.54
C ALA A 373 -4.49 11.83 -7.36
N GLY A 374 -4.04 12.92 -6.77
CA GLY A 374 -4.68 13.63 -5.66
C GLY A 374 -3.89 14.89 -5.35
N SER A 375 -4.47 15.82 -4.60
CA SER A 375 -4.05 17.24 -4.56
C SER A 375 -4.48 18.02 -5.82
N ILE A 376 -3.94 19.22 -6.00
CA ILE A 376 -4.17 20.11 -7.14
C ILE A 376 -3.67 19.43 -8.43
N PRO A 377 -4.54 19.19 -9.42
CA PRO A 377 -4.13 18.69 -10.73
C PRO A 377 -3.19 19.67 -11.43
N GLN A 378 -2.18 19.11 -12.08
CA GLN A 378 -1.30 19.87 -12.93
C GLN A 378 -2.05 20.37 -14.18
N THR A 379 -1.78 21.61 -14.57
CA THR A 379 -2.27 22.29 -15.76
C THR A 379 -1.08 22.92 -16.48
N PHE A 380 -1.29 23.44 -17.70
CA PHE A 380 -0.29 24.24 -18.41
C PHE A 380 0.21 25.42 -17.57
N ASP A 381 -0.68 26.07 -16.81
CA ASP A 381 -0.36 27.27 -16.04
C ASP A 381 0.42 26.99 -14.76
N ASN A 382 0.43 25.76 -14.25
CA ASN A 382 1.04 25.45 -12.95
C ASN A 382 2.09 24.33 -13.04
N PHE A 383 2.50 23.99 -14.26
CA PHE A 383 3.17 22.75 -14.61
C PHE A 383 4.46 22.51 -13.80
N GLU A 384 5.40 23.46 -13.79
CA GLU A 384 6.70 23.32 -13.13
C GLU A 384 6.58 23.19 -11.61
N VAL A 385 5.71 23.99 -11.00
CA VAL A 385 5.49 24.02 -9.54
C VAL A 385 5.03 22.66 -9.04
N TRP A 386 4.04 22.07 -9.70
CA TRP A 386 3.49 20.77 -9.27
C TRP A 386 4.32 19.56 -9.71
N SER A 387 5.33 19.76 -10.57
CA SER A 387 6.28 18.70 -10.93
C SER A 387 7.24 18.36 -9.78
N VAL A 388 7.46 19.27 -8.83
CA VAL A 388 8.29 19.01 -7.64
C VAL A 388 7.48 18.19 -6.63
N SER A 389 7.55 16.87 -6.75
CA SER A 389 6.81 15.99 -5.83
C SER A 389 7.42 14.59 -5.68
N GLY A 390 7.37 14.06 -4.46
CA GLY A 390 7.76 12.68 -4.17
C GLY A 390 6.81 11.62 -4.77
N GLY A 391 5.57 12.00 -5.09
CA GLY A 391 4.54 11.08 -5.60
C GLY A 391 4.92 10.40 -6.91
N ALA A 392 5.59 11.09 -7.83
CA ALA A 392 6.05 10.51 -9.09
C ALA A 392 7.13 9.44 -8.85
N PHE A 393 8.09 9.71 -7.96
CA PHE A 393 9.13 8.75 -7.62
C PHE A 393 8.61 7.53 -6.86
N ILE A 394 7.63 7.70 -5.95
CA ILE A 394 6.96 6.55 -5.32
C ILE A 394 6.20 5.72 -6.35
N ARG A 395 5.54 6.36 -7.32
CA ARG A 395 4.84 5.65 -8.40
C ARG A 395 5.80 4.84 -9.27
N GLU A 396 6.98 5.40 -9.59
CA GLU A 396 8.04 4.66 -10.27
C GLU A 396 8.56 3.50 -9.41
N ALA A 397 8.85 3.74 -8.13
CA ALA A 397 9.33 2.71 -7.20
C ALA A 397 8.36 1.54 -7.07
N GLN A 398 7.04 1.78 -7.13
CA GLN A 398 6.03 0.73 -7.18
C GLN A 398 6.16 -0.14 -8.43
N ARG A 399 6.29 0.49 -9.61
CA ARG A 399 6.41 -0.21 -10.89
C ARG A 399 7.72 -1.00 -10.96
N LEU A 400 8.84 -0.37 -10.62
CA LEU A 400 10.15 -0.99 -10.68
C LEU A 400 10.30 -2.10 -9.64
N GLY A 401 9.88 -1.88 -8.39
CA GLY A 401 9.96 -2.91 -7.35
C GLY A 401 9.12 -4.14 -7.65
N LEU A 402 7.97 -3.95 -8.33
CA LEU A 402 7.19 -5.08 -8.85
C LEU A 402 7.88 -5.75 -10.05
N SER A 403 8.51 -4.97 -10.93
CA SER A 403 9.27 -5.51 -12.08
C SER A 403 10.48 -6.34 -11.63
N ASP A 404 11.11 -5.98 -10.52
CA ASP A 404 12.26 -6.71 -9.95
C ASP A 404 11.88 -8.13 -9.44
N ILE A 405 10.59 -8.49 -9.44
CA ILE A 405 10.09 -9.85 -9.20
C ILE A 405 10.24 -10.75 -10.45
N GLU A 406 10.34 -10.15 -11.63
CA GLU A 406 10.51 -10.87 -12.91
C GLU A 406 9.37 -11.85 -13.25
N ASP A 407 8.14 -11.56 -12.80
CA ASP A 407 6.95 -12.40 -13.04
C ASP A 407 5.78 -11.59 -13.64
N PRO A 408 5.89 -11.12 -14.89
CA PRO A 408 4.84 -10.35 -15.55
C PRO A 408 3.57 -11.18 -15.85
N ALA A 409 3.60 -12.49 -15.68
CA ALA A 409 2.44 -13.37 -15.85
C ALA A 409 1.47 -13.26 -14.67
N ASN A 410 2.00 -13.17 -13.43
CA ASN A 410 1.18 -13.10 -12.22
C ASN A 410 1.24 -11.73 -11.53
N THR A 411 2.03 -10.79 -12.02
CA THR A 411 2.08 -9.43 -11.47
C THR A 411 1.70 -8.38 -12.51
N ALA A 412 1.11 -7.27 -12.05
CA ALA A 412 0.90 -6.11 -12.90
C ALA A 412 0.88 -4.80 -12.13
N PHE A 413 1.56 -3.80 -12.68
CA PHE A 413 1.38 -2.41 -12.30
C PHE A 413 0.18 -1.82 -13.06
N LEU A 414 -0.79 -1.28 -12.33
CA LEU A 414 -2.04 -0.74 -12.86
C LEU A 414 -1.99 0.79 -12.69
N PRO A 415 -1.71 1.59 -13.74
CA PRO A 415 -1.56 3.02 -13.57
C PRO A 415 -2.89 3.65 -13.14
N ALA A 416 -2.82 4.67 -12.29
CA ALA A 416 -3.99 5.26 -11.62
C ALA A 416 -3.95 6.79 -11.54
N TYR A 417 -2.92 7.43 -12.09
CA TYR A 417 -2.78 8.89 -12.06
C TYR A 417 -3.81 9.58 -12.97
N ASP A 418 -4.34 8.86 -13.96
CA ASP A 418 -5.26 9.39 -14.97
C ASP A 418 -6.61 9.81 -14.39
N ILE A 419 -6.94 9.33 -13.20
CA ILE A 419 -8.14 9.73 -12.47
C ILE A 419 -7.79 10.92 -11.57
N GLN A 420 -7.66 12.10 -12.18
CA GLN A 420 -7.38 13.35 -11.47
C GLN A 420 -8.64 13.86 -10.77
N ILE A 421 -8.66 13.81 -9.44
CA ILE A 421 -9.67 14.47 -8.62
C ILE A 421 -8.96 15.18 -7.47
N PRO A 422 -9.29 16.46 -7.20
CA PRO A 422 -8.71 17.18 -6.09
C PRO A 422 -8.88 16.47 -4.74
N GLY A 423 -7.87 16.61 -3.89
CA GLY A 423 -7.87 16.09 -2.52
C GLY A 423 -7.11 14.77 -2.33
N LEU A 424 -6.95 14.37 -1.06
CA LEU A 424 -6.14 13.21 -0.66
C LEU A 424 -6.85 11.87 -0.87
N HIS A 425 -8.19 11.88 -0.83
CA HIS A 425 -9.03 10.69 -0.96
C HIS A 425 -10.08 10.88 -2.07
N PRO A 426 -9.69 10.76 -3.35
CA PRO A 426 -10.61 10.89 -4.49
C PRO A 426 -11.85 10.00 -4.38
N HIS A 427 -13.05 10.56 -4.59
CA HIS A 427 -14.30 9.78 -4.52
C HIS A 427 -14.55 8.87 -5.74
N LYS A 428 -13.82 9.04 -6.86
CA LYS A 428 -13.94 8.20 -8.07
C LYS A 428 -13.01 6.98 -7.98
N LYS A 429 -13.51 5.92 -7.34
CA LYS A 429 -12.76 4.67 -7.10
C LYS A 429 -13.00 3.56 -8.12
N ARG A 430 -14.21 3.52 -8.70
CA ARG A 430 -14.66 2.49 -9.64
C ARG A 430 -13.66 2.21 -10.78
N PRO A 431 -13.05 3.22 -11.46
CA PRO A 431 -12.12 2.96 -12.56
C PRO A 431 -10.93 2.09 -12.15
N HIS A 432 -10.40 2.25 -10.94
CA HIS A 432 -9.27 1.46 -10.46
C HIS A 432 -9.63 -0.02 -10.28
N GLY A 433 -10.78 -0.32 -9.68
CA GLY A 433 -11.26 -1.70 -9.51
C GLY A 433 -11.59 -2.37 -10.85
N VAL A 434 -12.21 -1.63 -11.80
CA VAL A 434 -12.48 -2.14 -13.15
C VAL A 434 -11.18 -2.43 -13.92
N ARG A 435 -10.17 -1.55 -13.80
CA ARG A 435 -8.85 -1.76 -14.41
C ARG A 435 -8.15 -3.00 -13.84
N ALA A 436 -8.18 -3.18 -12.53
CA ALA A 436 -7.67 -4.38 -11.88
C ALA A 436 -8.41 -5.66 -12.34
N ALA A 437 -9.73 -5.59 -12.51
CA ALA A 437 -10.52 -6.73 -12.99
C ALA A 437 -10.14 -7.11 -14.43
N ARG A 438 -9.86 -6.12 -15.30
CA ARG A 438 -9.40 -6.39 -16.67
C ARG A 438 -8.09 -7.17 -16.69
N TRP A 439 -7.13 -6.77 -15.85
CA TRP A 439 -5.87 -7.50 -15.70
C TRP A 439 -6.12 -8.93 -15.23
N ALA A 440 -6.85 -9.13 -14.13
CA ALA A 440 -7.11 -10.45 -13.59
C ALA A 440 -7.84 -11.36 -14.59
N LEU A 441 -8.92 -10.87 -15.22
CA LEU A 441 -9.68 -11.63 -16.21
C LEU A 441 -8.83 -12.04 -17.41
N ASN A 442 -7.93 -11.18 -17.89
CA ASN A 442 -7.03 -11.50 -19.00
C ASN A 442 -5.91 -12.47 -18.58
N ARG A 443 -5.11 -12.10 -17.58
CA ARG A 443 -3.86 -12.80 -17.24
C ARG A 443 -4.07 -14.01 -16.35
N ILE A 444 -4.97 -13.92 -15.38
CA ILE A 444 -5.16 -14.95 -14.36
C ILE A 444 -6.26 -15.95 -14.75
N TYR A 445 -7.28 -15.48 -15.46
CA TYR A 445 -8.42 -16.32 -15.89
C TYR A 445 -8.41 -16.66 -17.38
N GLY A 446 -7.47 -16.12 -18.17
CA GLY A 446 -7.34 -16.44 -19.60
C GLY A 446 -8.52 -15.98 -20.46
N MET A 447 -9.36 -15.07 -19.97
CA MET A 447 -10.50 -14.56 -20.73
C MET A 447 -10.05 -13.57 -21.80
N LYS A 448 -10.81 -13.51 -22.90
CA LYS A 448 -10.58 -12.57 -24.02
C LYS A 448 -10.98 -11.14 -23.66
N ILE A 449 -10.27 -10.56 -22.70
CA ILE A 449 -10.39 -9.17 -22.26
C ILE A 449 -9.14 -8.41 -22.68
N ASN A 450 -9.30 -7.23 -23.28
CA ASN A 450 -8.15 -6.38 -23.61
C ASN A 450 -7.44 -5.91 -22.34
N TRP A 451 -6.19 -6.37 -22.20
CA TRP A 451 -5.22 -5.96 -21.21
C TRP A 451 -3.85 -5.89 -21.88
N ASP A 452 -3.16 -4.78 -21.73
CA ASP A 452 -1.84 -4.61 -22.32
C ASP A 452 -1.01 -3.56 -21.56
N ALA A 453 0.27 -3.45 -21.87
CA ALA A 453 1.12 -2.33 -21.46
C ALA A 453 2.01 -1.92 -22.65
N ALA A 454 2.35 -0.64 -22.74
CA ALA A 454 3.37 -0.16 -23.66
C ALA A 454 4.65 0.16 -22.87
N SER A 455 5.78 -0.04 -23.52
CA SER A 455 7.11 0.23 -23.00
C SER A 455 7.79 1.28 -23.88
N LEU A 456 8.53 2.19 -23.24
CA LEU A 456 9.47 3.06 -23.94
C LEU A 456 10.68 2.21 -24.36
N VAL A 457 10.97 2.17 -25.65
CA VAL A 457 12.06 1.41 -26.26
C VAL A 457 13.33 2.25 -26.33
N SER A 458 13.22 3.50 -26.80
CA SER A 458 14.34 4.44 -26.85
C SER A 458 13.88 5.88 -26.67
N ALA A 459 14.83 6.72 -26.25
CA ALA A 459 14.70 8.17 -26.19
C ALA A 459 15.99 8.77 -26.73
N GLU A 460 15.93 9.31 -27.95
CA GLU A 460 17.12 9.74 -28.71
C GLU A 460 17.02 11.21 -29.03
N ARG A 461 18.14 11.95 -28.91
CA ARG A 461 18.19 13.36 -29.27
C ARG A 461 18.24 13.54 -30.79
N ASP A 462 17.39 14.39 -31.32
CA ASP A 462 17.40 14.85 -32.71
C ASP A 462 17.31 16.38 -32.74
N GLY A 463 18.45 17.05 -32.95
CA GLY A 463 18.53 18.51 -32.83
C GLY A 463 18.13 19.01 -31.43
N ASP A 464 17.11 19.87 -31.38
CA ASP A 464 16.54 20.45 -30.16
C ASP A 464 15.34 19.66 -29.60
N CYS A 465 15.10 18.45 -30.10
CA CYS A 465 14.04 17.57 -29.61
C CYS A 465 14.56 16.21 -29.13
N MET A 466 13.71 15.52 -28.37
CA MET A 466 13.88 14.11 -27.99
C MET A 466 12.82 13.28 -28.69
N VAL A 467 13.27 12.28 -29.45
CA VAL A 467 12.43 11.31 -30.15
C VAL A 467 12.26 10.09 -29.26
N LEU A 468 11.04 9.87 -28.80
CA LEU A 468 10.64 8.73 -28.01
C LEU A 468 10.08 7.65 -28.93
N THR A 469 10.56 6.41 -28.80
CA THR A 469 10.03 5.24 -29.52
C THR A 469 9.39 4.28 -28.54
N PHE A 470 8.18 3.80 -28.84
CA PHE A 470 7.43 2.84 -28.05
C PHE A 470 7.24 1.53 -28.80
N ASP A 471 7.06 0.43 -28.08
CA ASP A 471 6.77 -0.89 -28.66
C ASP A 471 5.37 -0.98 -29.29
N LYS A 472 4.49 -0.04 -28.93
CA LYS A 472 3.07 0.02 -29.32
C LYS A 472 2.63 1.46 -29.53
N GLY A 473 1.49 1.61 -30.19
CA GLY A 473 0.86 2.91 -30.34
C GLY A 473 0.48 3.49 -28.98
N VAL A 474 0.89 4.72 -28.69
CA VAL A 474 0.48 5.48 -27.51
C VAL A 474 -0.09 6.81 -27.96
N PHE A 475 -1.37 7.04 -27.70
CA PHE A 475 -2.05 8.26 -28.15
C PHE A 475 -3.30 8.59 -27.31
N PRO A 476 -3.79 9.85 -27.35
CA PRO A 476 -4.99 10.26 -26.65
C PRO A 476 -6.23 9.45 -27.06
N ASP A 477 -7.16 9.32 -26.14
CA ASP A 477 -8.40 8.55 -26.29
C ASP A 477 -9.63 9.40 -26.61
N ASP A 478 -9.42 10.67 -26.92
CA ASP A 478 -10.42 11.73 -27.12
C ASP A 478 -10.37 12.34 -28.54
N MET A 479 -9.69 11.67 -29.47
CA MET A 479 -9.41 12.14 -30.84
C MET A 479 -8.44 13.32 -30.94
N SER A 480 -7.89 13.81 -29.83
CA SER A 480 -6.80 14.78 -29.87
C SER A 480 -5.56 14.20 -30.55
N THR A 481 -4.91 15.02 -31.38
CA THR A 481 -3.61 14.70 -31.99
C THR A 481 -2.44 15.22 -31.17
N VAL A 482 -2.69 15.84 -30.01
CA VAL A 482 -1.68 16.52 -29.21
C VAL A 482 -1.34 15.67 -27.99
N PRO A 483 -0.15 15.02 -27.96
CA PRO A 483 0.39 14.44 -26.74
C PRO A 483 0.63 15.55 -25.69
N GLU A 484 0.25 15.30 -24.45
CA GLU A 484 0.42 16.24 -23.33
C GLU A 484 1.02 15.56 -22.10
N GLY A 485 1.55 16.35 -21.17
CA GLY A 485 2.07 15.85 -19.89
C GLY A 485 3.57 15.55 -19.90
N PHE A 486 4.31 16.06 -20.89
CA PHE A 486 5.76 15.92 -20.99
C PHE A 486 6.50 17.09 -20.35
N SER A 487 7.65 16.78 -19.77
CA SER A 487 8.67 17.76 -19.40
C SER A 487 10.02 17.37 -19.96
N ILE A 488 10.85 18.35 -20.27
CA ILE A 488 12.18 18.15 -20.87
C ILE A 488 13.21 19.02 -20.15
N ALA A 489 14.43 18.51 -20.01
CA ALA A 489 15.54 19.20 -19.38
C ALA A 489 16.82 19.03 -20.21
N ASP A 490 17.72 20.01 -20.11
CA ASP A 490 19.11 19.89 -20.50
C ASP A 490 19.96 19.29 -19.35
N LYS A 491 21.28 19.36 -19.48
CA LYS A 491 22.24 18.89 -18.47
C LYS A 491 22.14 19.59 -17.11
N SER A 492 21.43 20.72 -17.00
CA SER A 492 21.18 21.38 -15.72
C SER A 492 20.20 20.59 -14.83
N GLY A 493 19.41 19.68 -15.40
CA GLY A 493 18.37 18.95 -14.70
C GLY A 493 17.11 19.77 -14.38
N LYS A 494 17.01 21.00 -14.91
CA LYS A 494 15.84 21.87 -14.76
C LYS A 494 14.80 21.53 -15.83
N PHE A 495 13.74 20.85 -15.40
CA PHE A 495 12.65 20.48 -16.29
C PHE A 495 11.70 21.66 -16.55
N TYR A 496 11.40 21.88 -17.82
CA TYR A 496 10.31 22.73 -18.30
C TYR A 496 9.22 21.87 -18.93
N MET A 497 7.99 22.38 -18.93
CA MET A 497 6.92 21.82 -19.74
C MET A 497 7.36 21.73 -21.21
N ALA A 498 7.05 20.59 -21.84
CA ALA A 498 7.41 20.32 -23.22
C ALA A 498 6.18 20.20 -24.11
N HIS A 499 6.34 20.64 -25.36
CA HIS A 499 5.42 20.31 -26.44
C HIS A 499 5.77 18.94 -27.00
N ALA A 500 4.78 18.30 -27.62
CA ALA A 500 4.98 17.01 -28.23
C ALA A 500 4.10 16.85 -29.49
N ALA A 501 4.58 16.04 -30.44
CA ALA A 501 3.87 15.74 -31.67
C ALA A 501 4.27 14.37 -32.23
N TYR A 502 3.38 13.78 -33.02
CA TYR A 502 3.68 12.57 -33.77
C TYR A 502 4.25 12.91 -35.15
N PRO A 503 5.20 12.12 -35.68
CA PRO A 503 5.58 12.24 -37.07
C PRO A 503 4.44 11.77 -37.99
N MET A 504 4.26 12.47 -39.11
CA MET A 504 3.34 12.04 -40.16
C MET A 504 3.86 10.80 -40.87
N LYS A 505 2.96 9.88 -41.22
CA LYS A 505 3.26 8.79 -42.15
C LYS A 505 3.38 9.34 -43.57
N LYS A 506 4.11 8.63 -44.44
CA LYS A 506 4.33 9.07 -45.83
C LYS A 506 3.05 9.04 -46.70
N ASP A 507 2.12 8.13 -46.41
CA ASP A 507 0.90 7.91 -47.22
C ASP A 507 -0.36 8.41 -46.49
N VAL A 508 -0.58 9.73 -46.53
CA VAL A 508 -1.67 10.41 -45.80
C VAL A 508 -2.87 10.63 -46.72
N GLY A 509 -4.01 10.01 -46.41
CA GLY A 509 -5.27 10.20 -47.15
C GLY A 509 -6.12 11.32 -46.56
N ILE A 510 -6.80 12.10 -47.42
CA ILE A 510 -7.67 13.24 -47.04
C ILE A 510 -8.84 12.81 -46.12
N TRP A 511 -9.21 11.53 -46.15
CA TRP A 511 -10.33 10.95 -45.38
C TRP A 511 -9.91 10.14 -44.15
N ASN A 512 -8.62 10.13 -43.80
CA ASN A 512 -8.14 9.35 -42.67
C ASN A 512 -8.30 10.09 -41.34
N THR A 513 -8.70 9.35 -40.30
CA THR A 513 -8.70 9.86 -38.93
C THR A 513 -7.28 10.21 -38.49
N ALA A 514 -7.17 11.18 -37.60
CA ALA A 514 -5.91 11.66 -37.02
C ALA A 514 -4.93 10.51 -36.67
N ASN A 515 -5.39 9.48 -35.95
CA ASN A 515 -4.54 8.36 -35.51
C ASN A 515 -4.01 7.45 -36.65
N LYS A 516 -4.59 7.52 -37.86
CA LYS A 516 -4.11 6.77 -39.03
C LYS A 516 -3.02 7.52 -39.79
N ASN A 517 -3.01 8.84 -39.70
CA ASN A 517 -2.08 9.72 -40.42
C ASN A 517 -0.71 9.83 -39.74
N PHE A 518 -0.65 9.52 -38.44
CA PHE A 518 0.56 9.63 -37.65
C PHE A 518 1.14 8.24 -37.30
N ASP A 519 2.45 8.17 -37.13
CA ASP A 519 3.11 7.03 -36.48
C ASP A 519 3.03 7.21 -34.96
N THR A 520 2.03 6.58 -34.36
CA THR A 520 1.74 6.67 -32.93
C THR A 520 2.69 5.83 -32.06
N THR A 521 3.68 5.16 -32.66
CA THR A 521 4.78 4.52 -31.92
C THR A 521 5.93 5.48 -31.65
N LYS A 522 5.90 6.69 -32.22
CA LYS A 522 6.94 7.72 -32.04
C LYS A 522 6.38 9.04 -31.59
N ILE A 523 7.06 9.71 -30.66
CA ILE A 523 6.70 11.05 -30.19
C ILE A 523 7.96 11.93 -30.19
N TYR A 524 7.88 13.07 -30.86
CA TYR A 524 8.88 14.14 -30.79
C TYR A 524 8.49 15.04 -29.61
N VAL A 525 9.43 15.29 -28.70
CA VAL A 525 9.23 16.11 -27.50
C VAL A 525 10.24 17.24 -27.49
N TRP A 526 9.82 18.49 -27.33
CA TRP A 526 10.72 19.64 -27.34
C TRP A 526 10.22 20.76 -26.42
N SER A 527 11.13 21.66 -26.04
CA SER A 527 10.78 22.93 -25.41
C SER A 527 11.68 24.01 -25.99
N GLN A 528 11.11 25.15 -26.34
CA GLN A 528 11.89 26.25 -26.89
C GLN A 528 12.94 26.80 -25.89
N LEU A 529 12.77 26.50 -24.59
CA LEU A 529 13.70 26.84 -23.50
C LEU A 529 14.86 25.85 -23.34
N VAL A 530 14.81 24.70 -24.03
CA VAL A 530 15.79 23.61 -23.88
C VAL A 530 16.35 23.30 -25.26
N LYS A 531 17.51 23.88 -25.58
CA LYS A 531 18.15 23.74 -26.90
C LYS A 531 18.94 22.45 -27.07
N GLU A 532 19.47 21.93 -25.97
CA GLU A 532 20.24 20.68 -25.94
C GLU A 532 19.55 19.72 -24.98
N PRO A 533 18.46 19.05 -25.40
CA PRO A 533 17.72 18.19 -24.49
C PRO A 533 18.53 16.95 -24.13
N GLU A 534 18.46 16.59 -22.85
CA GLU A 534 19.16 15.45 -22.25
C GLU A 534 18.15 14.42 -21.71
N ALA A 535 17.04 14.89 -21.15
CA ALA A 535 16.07 14.02 -20.49
C ALA A 535 14.62 14.46 -20.66
N VAL A 536 13.72 13.47 -20.68
CA VAL A 536 12.27 13.64 -20.76
C VAL A 536 11.60 12.92 -19.60
N ARG A 537 10.53 13.50 -19.07
CA ARG A 537 9.60 12.85 -18.14
C ARG A 537 8.17 12.95 -18.66
N TYR A 538 7.38 11.90 -18.45
CA TYR A 538 5.96 11.87 -18.78
C TYR A 538 5.11 11.62 -17.54
N ALA A 539 4.06 12.42 -17.35
CA ALA A 539 3.14 12.37 -16.23
C ALA A 539 3.86 12.34 -14.86
N TRP A 540 4.83 13.24 -14.67
CA TRP A 540 5.76 13.23 -13.54
C TRP A 540 5.42 14.24 -12.44
N ALA A 541 4.33 13.99 -11.74
CA ALA A 541 3.89 14.74 -10.56
C ALA A 541 3.02 13.85 -9.65
N THR A 542 2.60 14.35 -8.49
CA THR A 542 1.59 13.70 -7.62
C THR A 542 0.24 13.57 -8.33
N SER A 543 -0.23 14.66 -8.96
CA SER A 543 -1.46 14.72 -9.77
C SER A 543 -1.12 15.22 -11.18
N PRO A 544 -0.41 14.41 -11.98
CA PRO A 544 0.20 14.86 -13.21
C PRO A 544 -0.80 15.01 -14.34
N MET A 545 -0.58 16.01 -15.18
CA MET A 545 -1.17 16.10 -16.51
C MET A 545 -0.63 14.95 -17.36
N GLY A 546 -1.46 14.42 -18.26
CA GLY A 546 -1.06 13.35 -19.17
C GLY A 546 -2.27 12.66 -19.78
N ASN A 547 -2.33 12.64 -21.10
CA ASN A 547 -3.49 12.15 -21.86
C ASN A 547 -3.24 10.84 -22.62
N LEU A 548 -2.00 10.32 -22.62
CA LEU A 548 -1.66 9.14 -23.42
C LEU A 548 -2.24 7.84 -22.88
N LYS A 549 -2.85 7.07 -23.78
CA LYS A 549 -3.33 5.71 -23.55
C LYS A 549 -2.63 4.72 -24.47
N VAL A 550 -2.49 3.49 -24.00
CA VAL A 550 -2.01 2.38 -24.83
C VAL A 550 -3.07 2.05 -25.88
N ASN A 551 -2.72 2.17 -27.15
CA ASN A 551 -3.60 1.98 -28.30
C ASN A 551 -4.92 2.79 -28.20
N GLY A 552 -4.87 3.98 -27.61
CA GLY A 552 -6.04 4.86 -27.43
C GLY A 552 -7.14 4.27 -26.54
N LYS A 553 -6.84 3.25 -25.72
CA LYS A 553 -7.85 2.61 -24.87
C LYS A 553 -8.05 3.41 -23.58
N GLN A 554 -9.24 3.98 -23.40
CA GLN A 554 -9.56 4.84 -22.25
C GLN A 554 -9.23 4.23 -20.88
N TRP A 555 -9.41 2.92 -20.74
CA TRP A 555 -9.15 2.19 -19.49
C TRP A 555 -7.67 1.85 -19.26
N LEU A 556 -6.77 2.17 -20.21
CA LEU A 556 -5.38 1.74 -20.21
C LEU A 556 -4.41 2.93 -20.42
N PRO A 557 -4.28 3.82 -19.41
CA PRO A 557 -3.29 4.89 -19.43
C PRO A 557 -1.87 4.35 -19.60
N LEU A 558 -1.05 5.08 -20.36
CA LEU A 558 0.41 4.86 -20.38
C LEU A 558 0.95 5.16 -18.97
N HIS A 559 1.83 4.33 -18.43
CA HIS A 559 2.40 4.61 -17.11
C HIS A 559 3.40 5.79 -17.18
N SER A 560 3.58 6.51 -16.08
CA SER A 560 4.59 7.57 -16.00
C SER A 560 5.99 7.00 -16.14
N PHE A 561 6.87 7.70 -16.83
CA PHE A 561 8.26 7.32 -17.02
C PHE A 561 9.18 8.54 -17.03
N ARG A 562 10.48 8.29 -16.92
CA ARG A 562 11.57 9.24 -17.10
C ARG A 562 12.72 8.59 -17.88
N THR A 563 13.58 9.41 -18.46
CA THR A 563 14.80 8.96 -19.16
C THR A 563 16.07 9.37 -18.41
N ASP A 564 15.96 10.15 -17.34
CA ASP A 564 17.07 10.53 -16.46
C ASP A 564 17.26 9.58 -15.28
N GLU A 565 18.41 9.71 -14.61
CA GLU A 565 18.74 9.06 -13.35
C GLU A 565 18.78 10.05 -12.16
N TRP A 566 18.17 11.23 -12.29
CA TRP A 566 18.14 12.27 -11.25
C TRP A 566 17.11 11.94 -10.16
N ASP A 567 17.56 11.14 -9.20
CA ASP A 567 16.75 10.62 -8.11
C ASP A 567 16.32 11.67 -7.08
N TRP A 568 15.21 11.37 -6.41
CA TRP A 568 14.81 12.07 -5.21
C TRP A 568 15.90 11.94 -4.13
N PRO A 569 16.35 13.05 -3.50
CA PRO A 569 17.35 12.98 -2.45
C PRO A 569 16.84 12.18 -1.26
N GLU A 570 17.52 11.08 -0.93
CA GLU A 570 17.19 10.24 0.22
C GLU A 570 18.44 9.75 0.96
N SER A 571 18.31 9.61 2.28
CA SER A 571 19.32 8.98 3.13
C SER A 571 18.95 7.54 3.39
N GLU A 572 19.96 6.68 3.44
CA GLU A 572 19.80 5.31 3.91
C GLU A 572 19.47 5.26 5.41
N ASP A 573 19.89 6.26 6.18
CA ASP A 573 19.51 6.39 7.60
C ASP A 573 18.01 6.69 7.73
N PRO A 574 17.22 5.81 8.36
CA PRO A 574 15.81 6.06 8.64
C PRO A 574 15.53 7.33 9.46
N ALA A 575 16.48 7.77 10.28
CA ALA A 575 16.34 8.96 11.12
C ALA A 575 16.58 10.27 10.36
N GLU A 576 17.23 10.21 9.19
CA GLU A 576 17.65 11.38 8.44
C GLU A 576 16.71 11.65 7.25
N SER A 577 16.34 12.91 7.04
CA SER A 577 15.65 13.36 5.84
C SER A 577 16.48 14.37 5.07
N LEU A 578 16.94 13.97 3.87
CA LEU A 578 17.67 14.87 2.98
C LEU A 578 16.78 15.94 2.36
N VAL A 579 15.46 15.74 2.34
CA VAL A 579 14.47 16.76 1.98
C VAL A 579 13.64 17.08 3.21
N ASP A 580 14.07 18.09 3.97
CA ASP A 580 13.31 18.65 5.08
C ASP A 580 12.31 19.72 4.59
N ARG A 581 11.60 20.37 5.52
CA ARG A 581 10.65 21.44 5.18
C ARG A 581 11.32 22.67 4.57
N GLY A 582 12.57 22.95 4.89
CA GLY A 582 13.34 24.07 4.34
C GLY A 582 13.73 23.80 2.89
N LYS A 583 14.38 22.67 2.63
CA LYS A 583 14.76 22.24 1.28
C LYS A 583 13.55 22.05 0.38
N ASN A 584 12.46 21.45 0.87
CA ASN A 584 11.24 21.33 0.07
C ASN A 584 10.69 22.71 -0.31
N ARG A 585 10.73 23.71 0.59
CA ARG A 585 10.32 25.09 0.25
C ARG A 585 11.25 25.71 -0.79
N ALA A 586 12.56 25.51 -0.68
CA ALA A 586 13.52 26.01 -1.67
C ALA A 586 13.29 25.41 -3.07
N MET A 587 13.07 24.08 -3.16
CA MET A 587 12.77 23.41 -4.43
C MET A 587 11.46 23.92 -5.05
N GLN A 588 10.44 24.19 -4.23
CA GLN A 588 9.17 24.76 -4.68
C GLN A 588 9.33 26.20 -5.16
N GLN A 589 10.14 27.01 -4.47
CA GLN A 589 10.45 28.37 -4.86
C GLN A 589 11.19 28.41 -6.20
N GLU A 590 12.21 27.56 -6.38
CA GLU A 590 12.93 27.45 -7.65
C GLU A 590 11.99 27.02 -8.80
N ALA A 591 11.04 26.12 -8.53
CA ALA A 591 10.04 25.71 -9.51
C ALA A 591 9.06 26.85 -9.88
N ALA A 592 8.70 27.69 -8.91
CA ALA A 592 7.88 28.88 -9.16
C ALA A 592 8.64 29.90 -10.01
N GLU A 593 9.92 30.12 -9.75
CA GLU A 593 10.78 30.99 -10.57
C GLU A 593 10.92 30.46 -12.00
N ARG A 594 11.08 29.14 -12.18
CA ARG A 594 11.09 28.51 -13.52
C ARG A 594 9.76 28.66 -14.25
N LEU A 595 8.63 28.55 -13.53
CA LEU A 595 7.30 28.78 -14.11
C LEU A 595 7.17 30.21 -14.61
N GLU A 596 7.54 31.20 -13.80
CA GLU A 596 7.49 32.61 -14.20
C GLU A 596 8.43 32.91 -15.36
N TYR A 597 9.65 32.35 -15.34
CA TYR A 597 10.58 32.45 -16.47
C TYR A 597 9.96 31.90 -17.76
N ARG A 598 9.37 30.69 -17.73
CA ARG A 598 8.71 30.12 -18.92
C ARG A 598 7.58 31.02 -19.42
N ARG A 599 6.73 31.51 -18.53
CA ARG A 599 5.61 32.39 -18.90
C ARG A 599 6.08 33.69 -19.57
N MET A 600 7.14 34.31 -19.05
CA MET A 600 7.72 35.51 -19.65
C MET A 600 8.24 35.24 -21.07
N GLU A 601 8.96 34.13 -21.27
CA GLU A 601 9.48 33.72 -22.57
C GLU A 601 8.37 33.40 -23.58
N GLU A 602 7.33 32.67 -23.14
CA GLU A 602 6.15 32.38 -23.97
C GLU A 602 5.40 33.65 -24.36
N ALA A 603 5.20 34.58 -23.42
CA ALA A 603 4.55 35.86 -23.68
C ALA A 603 5.35 36.75 -24.64
N GLY A 604 6.68 36.82 -24.47
CA GLY A 604 7.56 37.56 -25.36
C GLY A 604 7.46 37.08 -26.81
N ARG A 605 7.43 35.75 -27.02
CA ARG A 605 7.24 35.17 -28.36
C ARG A 605 5.86 35.40 -28.93
N ALA A 606 4.81 35.34 -28.11
CA ALA A 606 3.46 35.67 -28.56
C ALA A 606 3.39 37.12 -29.06
N VAL A 607 4.05 38.06 -28.37
CA VAL A 607 4.18 39.45 -28.84
C VAL A 607 4.91 39.53 -30.18
N GLU A 608 6.05 38.86 -30.32
CA GLU A 608 6.82 38.82 -31.58
C GLU A 608 5.99 38.28 -32.76
N ILE A 609 5.26 37.18 -32.54
CA ILE A 609 4.36 36.59 -33.56
C ILE A 609 3.26 37.60 -33.93
N LEU A 610 2.63 38.25 -32.94
CA LEU A 610 1.58 39.25 -33.18
C LEU A 610 2.12 40.46 -33.95
N GLU A 611 3.33 40.93 -33.63
CA GLU A 611 4.00 42.00 -34.37
C GLU A 611 4.30 41.59 -35.81
N ARG A 612 4.80 40.37 -36.02
CA ARG A 612 5.05 39.84 -37.36
C ARG A 612 3.76 39.70 -38.17
N LEU A 613 2.68 39.21 -37.57
CA LEU A 613 1.37 39.11 -38.22
C LEU A 613 0.80 40.50 -38.57
N LYS A 614 0.98 41.51 -37.73
CA LYS A 614 0.63 42.91 -38.05
C LYS A 614 1.41 43.43 -39.25
N MET A 615 2.69 43.11 -39.35
CA MET A 615 3.53 43.47 -40.50
C MET A 615 3.13 42.73 -41.77
N LEU A 616 2.79 41.44 -41.69
CA LEU A 616 2.30 40.64 -42.83
C LEU A 616 0.89 41.06 -43.29
N GLY A 617 0.04 41.51 -42.36
CA GLY A 617 -1.31 42.02 -42.65
C GLY A 617 -1.31 43.39 -43.32
N LYS A 618 -0.20 44.14 -43.26
CA LYS A 618 0.03 45.32 -44.09
C LYS A 618 0.52 44.87 -45.46
N LYS A 619 -0.39 44.50 -46.36
CA LYS A 619 -0.12 44.64 -47.80
C LYS A 619 0.13 46.12 -48.07
N ASP A 620 1.31 46.43 -48.61
CA ASP A 620 1.58 47.73 -49.19
C ASP A 620 0.52 48.02 -50.27
N PRO A 621 -0.30 49.08 -50.15
CA PRO A 621 -1.21 49.48 -51.22
C PRO A 621 -0.47 49.92 -52.49
N GLY A 622 0.87 50.05 -52.45
CA GLY A 622 1.69 50.65 -53.50
C GLY A 622 2.30 49.73 -54.56
N THR A 623 2.11 48.41 -54.52
CA THR A 623 2.66 47.50 -55.55
C THR A 623 1.63 46.52 -56.10
N VAL A 624 0.59 47.10 -56.71
CA VAL A 624 -0.02 46.53 -57.91
C VAL A 624 0.07 47.59 -59.01
N ARG A 625 1.12 47.49 -59.83
CA ARG A 625 1.11 47.88 -61.24
C ARG A 625 2.02 46.95 -62.01
#